data_AF-A0A7D5IAE8-F1
#
_entry.id   AF-A0A7D5IAE8-F1
#
_cell.length_a   1.000
_cell.length_b   1.000
_cell.length_c   1.000
_cell.angle_alpha   90.00
_cell.angle_beta   90.00
_cell.angle_gamma   90.00
#
_symmetry.space_group_name_H-M   'P 1'
#
loop_
_entity.id
_entity.type
_entity.pdbx_description
1 polymer ?
#
loop_
_entity_poly.entity_id
_entity_poly.type
_entity_poly.pdbx_seq_one_letter_code
_entity_poly.pdbx_strand_id
1 'polypeptide(L)'
;MLFLAKTGNRITRSPIYRIVTDYTEKFGIHNPKGHLHEKFTPHCLWVWFTTWLRRSGMSKDFIKELRGATRGEAMDIYDQISPDELKVAYMKHMPVLRIGPQ
;
A
#
# COMPACT_ATOMS: atom_id res chain seq x y z
N MET A 1 -2.87 -16.77 12.78
CA MET A 1 -3.62 -15.88 13.69
C MET A 1 -5.11 -16.11 13.46
N LEU A 2 -5.86 -16.53 14.49
CA LEU A 2 -7.28 -16.86 14.38
C LEU A 2 -8.11 -15.74 15.02
N PHE A 3 -8.91 -15.05 14.22
CA PHE A 3 -9.89 -14.07 14.70
C PHE A 3 -11.26 -14.73 14.84
N LEU A 4 -11.92 -14.51 15.97
CA LEU A 4 -13.24 -15.02 16.26
C LEU A 4 -14.28 -13.92 16.07
N ALA A 5 -15.42 -14.27 15.49
CA ALA A 5 -16.61 -13.44 15.51
C ALA A 5 -17.21 -13.42 16.92
N LYS A 6 -18.07 -12.44 17.21
CA LYS A 6 -18.78 -12.33 18.49
C LYS A 6 -19.60 -13.58 18.85
N THR A 7 -19.97 -14.38 17.86
CA THR A 7 -20.69 -15.65 18.00
C THR A 7 -19.80 -16.86 18.32
N GLY A 8 -18.48 -16.67 18.46
CA GLY A 8 -17.53 -17.76 18.72
C GLY A 8 -17.05 -18.51 17.47
N ASN A 9 -17.60 -18.19 16.30
CA ASN A 9 -17.20 -18.80 15.03
C ASN A 9 -15.98 -18.10 14.41
N ARG A 10 -15.26 -18.78 13.53
CA ARG A 10 -14.18 -18.17 12.73
C ARG A 10 -14.72 -16.98 11.93
N ILE A 11 -14.03 -15.85 12.01
CA ILE A 11 -14.42 -14.67 11.23
C ILE A 11 -14.22 -14.94 9.74
N THR A 12 -15.19 -14.50 8.93
CA THR A 12 -15.10 -14.56 7.47
C THR A 12 -14.63 -13.21 6.91
N ARG A 13 -14.41 -13.12 5.59
CA ARG A 13 -13.93 -11.89 4.94
C ARG A 13 -14.90 -10.73 5.05
N SER A 14 -16.20 -10.97 4.94
CA SER A 14 -17.23 -9.91 4.90
C SER A 14 -17.33 -9.13 6.22
N PRO A 15 -17.33 -9.77 7.41
CA PRO A 15 -17.27 -9.06 8.68
C PRO A 15 -16.03 -8.17 8.81
N ILE A 16 -14.85 -8.65 8.40
CA ILE A 16 -13.62 -7.85 8.42
C ILE A 16 -13.75 -6.63 7.51
N TYR A 17 -14.25 -6.83 6.29
CA TYR A 17 -14.49 -5.75 5.35
C TYR A 17 -15.40 -4.69 5.96
N ARG A 18 -16.55 -5.12 6.51
CA ARG A 18 -17.53 -4.22 7.13
C ARG A 18 -16.95 -3.48 8.32
N ILE A 19 -16.24 -4.17 9.21
CA ILE A 19 -15.58 -3.51 10.35
C ILE A 19 -14.66 -2.39 9.85
N VAL A 20 -13.79 -2.67 8.88
CA VAL A 20 -12.86 -1.66 8.36
C VAL A 20 -13.63 -0.49 7.74
N THR A 21 -14.60 -0.74 6.86
CA THR A 21 -15.37 0.34 6.19
C THR A 21 -16.21 1.16 7.16
N ASP A 22 -16.85 0.53 8.15
CA ASP A 22 -17.69 1.22 9.13
C ASP A 22 -16.88 2.18 10.00
N TYR A 23 -15.66 1.78 10.40
CA TYR A 23 -14.78 2.66 11.16
C TYR A 23 -14.22 3.78 10.28
N THR A 24 -13.79 3.47 9.07
CA THR A 24 -13.18 4.47 8.17
C THR A 24 -14.21 5.49 7.68
N GLU A 25 -15.48 5.10 7.56
CA GLU A 25 -16.59 6.02 7.29
C GLU A 25 -16.81 6.99 8.46
N LYS A 26 -16.77 6.49 9.70
CA LYS A 26 -16.86 7.35 10.90
C LYS A 26 -15.71 8.34 11.02
N PHE A 27 -14.51 7.97 10.55
CA PHE A 27 -13.36 8.86 10.48
C PHE A 27 -13.37 9.80 9.26
N GLY A 28 -14.37 9.70 8.37
CA GLY A 28 -14.51 10.55 7.19
C GLY A 28 -13.53 10.25 6.06
N ILE A 29 -12.85 9.09 6.09
CA ILE A 29 -11.85 8.69 5.09
C ILE A 29 -12.38 7.61 4.11
N HIS A 30 -13.62 7.15 4.30
CA HIS A 30 -14.30 6.22 3.41
C HIS A 30 -15.63 6.77 2.94
N ASN A 31 -15.81 6.87 1.62
CA ASN A 31 -17.08 7.17 0.98
C ASN A 31 -17.54 5.96 0.15
N PRO A 32 -18.55 5.18 0.62
CA PRO A 32 -19.01 4.00 -0.11
C PRO A 32 -19.65 4.32 -1.46
N LYS A 33 -20.22 5.53 -1.60
CA LYS A 33 -20.86 6.03 -2.84
C LYS A 33 -19.90 6.82 -3.75
N GLY A 34 -18.68 7.08 -3.27
CA GLY A 34 -17.66 7.83 -4.00
C GLY A 34 -16.97 7.01 -5.09
N HIS A 35 -16.01 7.64 -5.73
CA HIS A 35 -15.11 7.03 -6.69
C HIS A 35 -14.14 6.05 -6.01
N LEU A 36 -13.43 5.25 -6.80
CA LEU A 36 -12.52 4.23 -6.28
C LEU A 36 -11.46 4.79 -5.30
N HIS A 37 -10.97 6.01 -5.54
CA HIS A 37 -9.98 6.66 -4.70
C HIS A 37 -10.54 7.16 -3.35
N GLU A 38 -11.86 7.29 -3.24
CA GLU A 38 -12.56 7.69 -2.00
C GLU A 38 -12.99 6.48 -1.17
N LYS A 39 -12.76 5.25 -1.67
CA LYS A 39 -13.10 3.99 -1.00
C LYS A 39 -11.90 3.43 -0.26
N PHE A 40 -11.88 3.65 1.04
CA PHE A 40 -10.93 2.95 1.92
C PHE A 40 -11.39 1.52 2.23
N THR A 41 -10.68 0.51 1.73
CA THR A 41 -10.99 -0.92 1.97
C THR A 41 -9.85 -1.59 2.74
N PRO A 42 -10.02 -2.82 3.27
CA PRO A 42 -8.92 -3.56 3.89
C PRO A 42 -7.67 -3.71 2.98
N HIS A 43 -7.87 -3.67 1.65
CA HIS A 43 -6.77 -3.69 0.69
C HIS A 43 -5.88 -2.44 0.82
N CYS A 44 -6.44 -1.27 1.10
CA CYS A 44 -5.69 -0.03 1.28
C CYS A 44 -4.71 -0.10 2.47
N LEU A 45 -5.09 -0.76 3.57
CA LEU A 45 -4.20 -1.02 4.70
C LEU A 45 -3.01 -1.88 4.31
N TRP A 46 -3.26 -2.83 3.42
CA TRP A 46 -2.24 -3.75 2.92
C TRP A 46 -1.24 -3.02 1.99
N VAL A 47 -1.72 -2.08 1.15
CA VAL A 47 -0.87 -1.16 0.38
C VAL A 47 -0.08 -0.21 1.28
N TRP A 48 -0.72 0.37 2.29
CA TRP A 48 -0.07 1.24 3.27
C TRP A 48 1.08 0.51 3.97
N PHE A 49 0.85 -0.71 4.45
CA PHE A 49 1.86 -1.53 5.12
C PHE A 49 3.11 -1.73 4.26
N THR A 50 2.94 -2.16 3.02
CA THR A 50 4.07 -2.41 2.10
C THR A 50 4.76 -1.14 1.65
N THR A 51 4.02 -0.03 1.49
CA THR A 51 4.59 1.29 1.21
C THR A 51 5.52 1.74 2.32
N TRP A 52 5.14 1.57 3.59
CA TRP A 52 5.99 1.96 4.73
C TRP A 52 7.24 1.10 4.88
N LEU A 53 7.15 -0.21 4.64
CA LEU A 53 8.34 -1.07 4.61
C LEU A 53 9.31 -0.68 3.50
N ARG A 54 8.79 -0.36 2.31
CA ARG A 54 9.62 0.12 1.20
C ARG A 54 10.30 1.44 1.56
N ARG A 55 9.55 2.39 2.13
CA ARG A 55 10.07 3.70 2.57
C ARG A 55 11.10 3.61 3.69
N SER A 56 11.03 2.59 4.54
CA SER A 56 12.08 2.34 5.54
C SER A 56 13.36 1.75 4.95
N GLY A 57 13.42 1.52 3.63
CA GLY A 57 14.57 0.96 2.93
C GLY A 57 14.61 -0.57 2.91
N MET A 58 13.52 -1.26 3.25
CA MET A 58 13.46 -2.73 3.18
C MET A 58 13.50 -3.19 1.72
N SER A 59 14.30 -4.23 1.45
CA SER A 59 14.41 -4.76 0.09
C SER A 59 13.07 -5.36 -0.39
N LYS A 60 12.83 -5.28 -1.71
CA LYS A 60 11.62 -5.81 -2.33
C LYS A 60 11.45 -7.31 -2.07
N ASP A 61 12.53 -8.08 -1.94
CA ASP A 61 12.46 -9.53 -1.73
C ASP A 61 12.01 -9.89 -0.32
N PHE A 62 12.45 -9.15 0.70
CA PHE A 62 11.92 -9.32 2.06
C PHE A 62 10.45 -8.92 2.15
N ILE A 63 10.07 -7.83 1.48
CA ILE A 63 8.66 -7.41 1.44
C ILE A 63 7.82 -8.50 0.78
N LYS A 64 8.23 -9.05 -0.38
CA LYS A 64 7.54 -10.15 -1.08
C LYS A 64 7.35 -11.37 -0.18
N GLU A 65 8.39 -11.78 0.53
CA GLU A 65 8.35 -12.92 1.45
C GLU A 65 7.33 -12.68 2.58
N LEU A 66 7.35 -11.49 3.19
CA LEU A 66 6.38 -11.09 4.21
C LEU A 66 4.92 -11.08 3.71
N ARG A 67 4.70 -10.90 2.40
CA ARG A 67 3.35 -10.98 1.82
C ARG A 67 2.83 -12.41 1.70
N GLY A 68 3.71 -13.41 1.69
CA GLY A 68 3.38 -14.74 1.22
C GLY A 68 3.00 -14.78 -0.27
N ALA A 69 3.48 -13.82 -1.07
CA ALA A 69 3.24 -13.79 -2.51
C ALA A 69 4.13 -14.85 -3.19
N THR A 70 3.53 -15.74 -3.97
CA THR A 70 4.26 -16.65 -4.86
C THR A 70 5.14 -15.83 -5.80
N ARG A 71 6.35 -16.34 -6.12
CA ARG A 71 7.45 -15.69 -6.88
C ARG A 71 7.14 -15.08 -8.27
N GLY A 72 5.88 -14.86 -8.64
CA GLY A 72 5.45 -14.30 -9.92
C GLY A 72 4.32 -13.27 -9.89
N GLU A 73 3.73 -12.92 -8.73
CA GLU A 73 2.70 -11.87 -8.69
C GLU A 73 3.29 -10.45 -8.66
N ALA A 74 2.76 -9.60 -9.54
CA ALA A 74 3.26 -8.27 -9.82
C ALA A 74 3.32 -7.39 -8.56
N MET A 75 4.54 -7.15 -8.07
CA MET A 75 4.84 -6.07 -7.13
C MET A 75 4.56 -4.68 -7.74
N ASP A 76 4.45 -4.59 -9.07
CA ASP A 76 4.27 -3.35 -9.83
C ASP A 76 3.00 -2.57 -9.45
N ILE A 77 1.96 -3.24 -8.93
CA ILE A 77 0.70 -2.56 -8.53
C ILE A 77 0.91 -1.69 -7.27
N TYR A 78 1.99 -1.89 -6.51
CA TYR A 78 2.19 -1.32 -5.18
C TYR A 78 3.36 -0.34 -5.06
N ASP A 79 4.13 -0.15 -6.13
CA ASP A 79 5.10 0.94 -6.24
C ASP A 79 4.36 2.27 -6.52
N GLN A 80 3.48 2.67 -5.59
CA GLN A 80 3.02 4.06 -5.53
C GLN A 80 4.19 4.92 -5.04
N ILE A 81 5.15 5.17 -5.94
CA ILE A 81 6.22 6.14 -5.75
C ILE A 81 5.54 7.50 -5.69
N SER A 82 5.72 8.24 -4.59
CA SER A 82 5.18 9.59 -4.52
C SER A 82 5.92 10.49 -5.53
N PRO A 83 5.28 11.52 -6.08
CA PRO A 83 5.96 12.47 -6.97
C PRO A 83 7.24 13.07 -6.36
N ASP A 84 7.24 13.31 -5.04
CA ASP A 84 8.40 13.84 -4.33
C ASP A 84 9.56 12.83 -4.26
N GLU A 85 9.25 11.57 -3.97
CA GLU A 85 10.26 10.50 -3.91
C GLU A 85 10.84 10.23 -5.31
N LEU A 86 10.00 10.26 -6.34
CA LEU A 86 10.41 10.16 -7.73
C LEU A 86 11.33 11.32 -8.11
N LYS A 87 10.99 12.55 -7.72
CA LYS A 87 11.80 13.75 -7.97
C LYS A 87 13.17 13.65 -7.30
N VAL A 88 13.23 13.23 -6.03
CA VAL A 88 14.50 13.05 -5.31
C VAL A 88 15.37 11.97 -5.96
N ALA A 89 14.78 10.81 -6.28
CA ALA A 89 15.50 9.73 -6.94
C ALA A 89 16.01 10.16 -8.33
N TYR A 90 15.16 10.83 -9.12
CA TYR A 90 15.53 11.36 -10.43
C TYR A 90 16.70 12.32 -10.34
N MET A 91 16.62 13.34 -9.48
CA MET A 91 17.71 14.32 -9.32
C MET A 91 19.01 13.70 -8.83
N LYS A 92 18.94 12.63 -8.03
CA LYS A 92 20.12 11.90 -7.52
C LYS A 92 20.82 11.08 -8.61
N HIS A 93 20.06 10.49 -9.53
CA HIS A 93 20.59 9.55 -10.53
C HIS A 93 20.77 10.17 -11.93
N MET A 94 20.19 11.35 -12.19
CA MET A 94 20.36 12.04 -13.45
C MET A 94 21.79 12.60 -13.56
N PRO A 95 22.57 12.26 -14.60
CA PRO A 95 23.90 12.81 -14.78
C PRO A 95 23.81 14.32 -15.05
N VAL A 96 24.66 15.10 -14.38
CA VAL A 96 24.81 16.53 -14.65
C VAL A 96 25.47 16.69 -16.02
N LEU A 97 24.68 17.00 -17.04
CA LEU A 97 25.18 17.36 -18.36
C LEU A 97 25.84 18.75 -18.28
N ARG A 98 27.14 18.75 -18.01
CA ARG A 98 27.94 19.97 -18.02
C ARG A 98 28.26 20.33 -19.47
N ILE A 99 27.43 21.15 -20.10
CA ILE A 99 27.75 21.78 -21.39
C ILE A 99 28.68 22.95 -21.08
N GLY A 100 29.98 22.75 -21.22
CA GLY A 100 30.96 23.85 -21.17
C GLY A 100 30.98 24.59 -22.52
N PRO A 101 31.16 25.93 -22.53
CA PRO A 101 31.49 26.64 -23.76
C PRO A 101 32.91 26.22 -24.19
N GLN A 102 33.07 25.96 -25.48
CA GLN A 102 34.34 25.60 -26.12
C GLN A 102 35.24 26.81 -26.27
#